data_AF-A0AAV3X7T6-F1
#
_entry.id   AF-A0AAV3X7T6-F1
#
_cell.length_a   1.000
_cell.length_b   1.000
_cell.length_c   1.000
_cell.angle_alpha   90.00
_cell.angle_beta   90.00
_cell.angle_gamma   90.00
#
_symmetry.space_group_name_H-M   'P 1'
#
loop_
_entity.id
_entity.type
_entity.pdbx_description
1 polymer ?
#
loop_
_entity_poly.entity_id
_entity_poly.type
_entity_poly.pdbx_seq_one_letter_code
_entity_poly.pdbx_strand_id
1 'polypeptide(L)' 'MSARDFYHNIVRSALEKDGWIVTDEPLYISIDDVDLKIDLAAEKVIAATKNDRKIAVEIKSFIGSSTVTEFHLALG' A
#
# COMPACT_ATOMS: atom_id res chain seq x y z
N MET A 1 13.28 -7.52 -10.84
CA MET A 1 12.55 -6.59 -9.95
C MET A 1 11.28 -6.19 -10.67
N SER A 2 10.13 -6.39 -10.05
CA SER A 2 8.84 -6.06 -10.64
C SER A 2 8.69 -4.53 -10.70
N ALA A 3 8.07 -3.98 -11.74
CA ALA A 3 7.75 -2.55 -11.84
C ALA A 3 6.93 -2.04 -10.64
N ARG A 4 6.24 -2.97 -9.96
CA ARG A 4 5.42 -2.79 -8.76
C ARG A 4 6.20 -2.41 -7.50
N ASP A 5 7.51 -2.67 -7.47
CA ASP A 5 8.37 -2.41 -6.30
C ASP A 5 9.06 -1.03 -6.33
N PHE A 6 8.78 -0.18 -7.34
CA PHE A 6 9.58 1.02 -7.61
C PHE A 6 9.63 2.01 -6.44
N TYR A 7 8.47 2.33 -5.85
CA TYR A 7 8.39 3.27 -4.72
C TYR A 7 8.22 2.62 -3.36
N HIS A 8 8.09 1.30 -3.30
CA HIS A 8 7.75 0.58 -2.07
C HIS A 8 8.74 0.87 -0.93
N ASN A 9 10.03 0.63 -1.21
CA ASN A 9 11.09 0.89 -0.23
C ASN A 9 11.25 2.37 0.12
N ILE A 10 10.93 3.28 -0.81
CA ILE A 10 10.99 4.73 -0.59
C ILE A 10 9.90 5.14 0.41
N VAL A 11 8.66 4.65 0.22
CA VAL A 11 7.55 4.93 1.13
C VAL A 11 7.81 4.33 2.51
N ARG A 12 8.26 3.06 2.57
CA ARG A 12 8.64 2.40 3.83
C ARG A 12 9.69 3.22 4.59
N SER A 13 10.76 3.61 3.90
CA SER A 13 11.83 4.43 4.49
C SER A 13 11.33 5.81 4.94
N ALA A 14 10.39 6.42 4.22
CA ALA A 14 9.80 7.70 4.59
C ALA A 14 8.94 7.58 5.86
N LEU A 15 8.14 6.52 5.98
CA LEU A 15 7.37 6.20 7.18
C LEU A 15 8.30 6.02 8.39
N GLU A 16 9.32 5.17 8.27
CA GLU A 16 10.28 4.92 9.35
C GLU A 16 11.02 6.21 9.77
N LYS A 17 11.43 7.05 8.80
CA LYS A 17 12.08 8.34 9.08
C LYS A 17 11.16 9.37 9.74
N ASP A 18 9.88 9.34 9.42
CA ASP A 18 8.88 10.15 10.13
C ASP A 18 8.51 9.53 11.49
N GLY A 19 9.11 8.42 11.91
CA GLY A 19 8.87 7.80 13.21
C GLY A 19 7.60 6.96 13.27
N TRP A 20 7.11 6.50 12.12
CA TRP A 20 6.14 5.42 12.07
C TRP A 20 6.83 4.07 12.25
N ILE A 21 6.17 3.18 12.98
CA ILE A 21 6.59 1.80 13.15
C ILE A 21 5.77 0.97 12.18
N VAL A 22 6.40 0.39 11.15
CA VAL A 22 5.76 -0.56 10.25
C VAL A 22 5.45 -1.85 11.04
N THR A 23 4.19 -2.27 11.05
CA THR A 23 3.73 -3.46 11.77
C THR A 23 3.55 -4.66 10.85
N ASP A 24 3.09 -4.44 9.61
CA ASP A 24 2.78 -5.50 8.64
C ASP A 24 3.08 -5.04 7.21
N GLU A 25 3.69 -5.91 6.42
CA GLU A 25 4.07 -5.66 5.03
C GLU A 25 4.24 -7.01 4.27
N PRO A 26 3.22 -7.45 3.50
CA PRO A 26 1.93 -6.81 3.28
C PRO A 26 0.95 -7.01 4.45
N LEU A 27 0.08 -6.01 4.66
CA LEU A 27 -1.10 -6.11 5.51
C LEU A 27 -2.18 -6.96 4.82
N TYR A 28 -2.61 -8.03 5.47
CA TYR A 28 -3.77 -8.82 5.06
C TYR A 28 -4.98 -8.45 5.91
N ILE A 29 -6.11 -8.17 5.26
CA ILE A 29 -7.38 -7.83 5.92
C ILE A 29 -8.43 -8.86 5.48
N SER A 30 -9.01 -9.58 6.44
CA SER A 30 -10.14 -10.49 6.21
C SER A 30 -11.34 -9.96 7.00
N ILE A 31 -12.50 -9.81 6.35
CA ILE A 31 -13.74 -9.28 6.95
C ILE A 31 -14.86 -10.29 6.68
N ASP A 32 -15.26 -11.04 7.71
CA ASP A 32 -16.26 -12.11 7.64
C ASP A 32 -15.98 -13.12 6.50
N ASP A 33 -16.99 -13.50 5.71
CA ASP A 33 -16.85 -14.39 4.54
C ASP A 33 -16.29 -13.67 3.29
N VAL A 34 -15.93 -12.40 3.43
CA VAL A 34 -15.26 -11.63 2.37
C VAL A 34 -13.80 -11.49 2.79
N ASP A 35 -12.96 -12.35 2.23
CA ASP A 35 -11.57 -11.96 2.04
C ASP A 35 -11.63 -10.67 1.22
N LEU A 36 -11.36 -9.55 1.88
CA LEU A 36 -11.11 -8.30 1.20
C LEU A 36 -9.84 -8.58 0.41
N LYS A 37 -10.04 -9.10 -0.81
CA LYS A 37 -9.15 -8.83 -1.92
C LYS A 37 -9.21 -7.32 -2.04
N ILE A 38 -8.42 -6.64 -1.20
CA ILE A 38 -7.75 -5.42 -1.60
C ILE A 38 -7.28 -5.79 -2.99
N ASP A 39 -7.90 -5.15 -3.98
CA ASP A 39 -8.23 -5.71 -5.30
C ASP A 39 -7.09 -6.56 -5.84
N LEU A 40 -7.32 -7.45 -6.81
CA LEU A 40 -6.24 -8.25 -7.43
C LEU A 40 -5.08 -7.38 -8.03
N ALA A 41 -5.15 -6.04 -7.91
CA ALA A 41 -4.15 -5.01 -8.17
C ALA A 41 -3.67 -4.17 -6.95
N ALA A 42 -3.96 -4.50 -5.69
CA ALA A 42 -3.34 -3.85 -4.53
C ALA A 42 -1.95 -4.43 -4.31
N GLU A 43 -0.96 -3.76 -4.89
CA GLU A 43 0.37 -4.34 -5.12
C GLU A 43 1.22 -4.52 -3.85
N LYS A 44 0.79 -3.97 -2.70
CA LYS A 44 1.22 -4.22 -1.30
C LYS A 44 0.66 -3.10 -0.43
N VAL A 45 0.05 -3.44 0.71
CA VAL A 45 -0.38 -2.47 1.72
C VAL A 45 0.57 -2.54 2.91
N ILE A 46 1.04 -1.39 3.40
CA ILE A 46 1.86 -1.30 4.63
C ILE A 46 0.95 -0.91 5.78
N ALA A 47 0.97 -1.68 6.88
CA ALA A 47 0.41 -1.24 8.14
C ALA A 47 1.48 -0.51 8.96
N ALA A 48 1.14 0.63 9.54
CA ALA A 48 2.07 1.36 10.41
C ALA A 48 1.36 2.04 11.59
N THR A 49 2.11 2.27 12.67
CA THR A 49 1.60 2.92 13.89
C THR A 49 2.52 4.04 14.38
N LYS A 50 1.94 5.13 14.90
CA LYS A 50 2.64 6.28 15.51
C LYS A 50 1.70 7.02 16.47
N ASN A 51 2.11 7.23 17.72
CA ASN A 51 1.34 7.98 18.74
C ASN A 51 -0.15 7.56 18.80
N ASP A 52 -0.40 6.27 19.01
CA ASP A 52 -1.73 5.63 19.06
C ASP A 52 -2.56 5.67 17.75
N ARG A 53 -1.99 6.20 16.66
CA ARG A 53 -2.61 6.19 15.34
C ARG A 53 -2.13 4.99 14.55
N LYS A 54 -3.05 4.27 13.93
CA LYS A 54 -2.77 3.18 12.99
C LYS A 54 -3.20 3.61 11.59
N ILE A 55 -2.39 3.29 10.59
CA ILE A 55 -2.68 3.53 9.17
C ILE A 55 -2.44 2.26 8.36
N ALA A 56 -3.19 2.14 7.27
CA ALA A 56 -2.89 1.24 6.16
C ALA A 56 -2.52 2.11 4.95
N VAL A 57 -1.41 1.82 4.30
CA VAL A 57 -0.86 2.60 3.19
C VAL A 57 -0.78 1.74 1.95
N GLU A 58 -1.64 2.00 0.97
CA GLU A 58 -1.53 1.43 -0.36
C GLU A 58 -0.59 2.28 -1.23
N ILE A 59 0.35 1.63 -1.90
CA ILE A 59 1.39 2.31 -2.70
C ILE A 59 1.07 2.13 -4.18
N LYS A 60 0.91 3.24 -4.91
CA LYS A 60 0.67 3.26 -6.36
C LYS A 60 1.80 4.02 -7.05
N SER A 61 2.40 3.40 -8.07
CA SER A 61 3.59 3.95 -8.73
C SER A 61 3.28 4.88 -9.90
N PHE A 62 2.10 4.77 -10.54
CA PHE A 62 1.69 5.59 -11.69
C PHE A 62 2.73 5.67 -12.83
N ILE A 63 3.37 4.54 -13.14
CA ILE A 63 4.43 4.42 -14.16
C ILE A 63 3.93 3.78 -15.46
N GLY A 64 2.65 3.42 -15.51
CA GLY A 64 2.00 2.86 -16.69
C GLY A 64 1.84 3.89 -17.80
N SER A 65 1.33 3.43 -18.94
CA SER A 65 1.14 4.28 -20.12
C SER A 65 0.01 5.29 -19.99
N SER A 66 -0.86 5.18 -18.96
CA SER A 66 -2.02 6.05 -18.77
C SER A 66 -2.29 6.27 -17.28
N THR A 67 -2.00 7.47 -16.80
CA THR A 67 -2.31 7.92 -15.44
C THR A 67 -3.81 7.85 -15.14
N VAL A 68 -4.68 8.13 -16.12
CA VAL A 68 -6.14 8.06 -15.95
C VAL A 68 -6.58 6.62 -15.68
N THR A 69 -6.04 5.66 -16.43
CA THR A 69 -6.34 4.24 -16.23
C THR A 69 -5.85 3.77 -14.86
N GLU A 70 -4.61 4.10 -14.49
CA GLU A 70 -4.04 3.77 -13.18
C GLU A 70 -4.80 4.43 -12.03
N PHE A 71 -5.33 5.63 -12.23
CA PHE A 71 -6.15 6.32 -11.24
C PHE A 71 -7.49 5.61 -11.01
N HIS A 72 -8.16 5.20 -12.07
CA HIS A 72 -9.40 4.41 -11.94
C HIS A 72 -9.15 3.08 -11.22
N LEU A 73 -7.99 2.44 -11.45
CA LEU A 73 -7.59 1.22 -10.73
C LEU A 73 -7.17 1.48 -9.27
N ALA A 74 -6.81 2.71 -8.92
CA ALA A 74 -6.43 3.09 -7.56
C ALA A 74 -7.63 3.53 -6.70
N LEU A 75 -8.73 3.93 -7.33
CA LEU A 75 -9.95 4.38 -6.66
C LEU A 75 -10.98 3.25 -6.45
N GLY A 76 -10.70 2.05 -6.99
CA GLY A 76 -11.58 0.88 -6.99
C GLY A 76 -11.71 0.18 -5.64
#